data_AF-A0AAX6F6S4-F1
#
_entry.id   AF-A0AAX6F6S4-F1
#
_cell.length_a   1.000
_cell.length_b   1.000
_cell.length_c   1.000
_cell.angle_alpha   90.00
_cell.angle_beta   90.00
_cell.angle_gamma   90.00
#
_symmetry.space_group_name_H-M   'P 1'
#
loop_
_entity.id
_entity.type
_entity.pdbx_description
1 polymer ?
#
loop_
_entity_poly.entity_id
_entity_poly.type
_entity_poly.pdbx_seq_one_letter_code
_entity_poly.pdbx_strand_id
1 'polypeptide(L)' 'MIEALDEKENLTNLGKYLSMLSVDPKLGKMLIMGAVYRCLHPILTVVSALSVLDPFLLPQDKKDELAEK' A
#
# COMPACT_ATOMS: atom_id res chain seq x y z
N MET A 1 -8.81 -8.41 -8.04
CA MET A 1 -9.83 -8.48 -6.97
C MET A 1 -9.12 -8.81 -5.66
N ILE A 2 -9.45 -8.13 -4.56
CA ILE A 2 -8.69 -8.25 -3.29
C ILE A 2 -9.09 -9.51 -2.50
N GLU A 3 -10.23 -10.14 -2.82
CA GLU A 3 -10.71 -11.39 -2.17
C GLU A 3 -10.81 -11.27 -0.64
N ALA A 4 -11.08 -10.05 -0.16
CA ALA A 4 -11.27 -9.76 1.26
C ALA A 4 -12.64 -10.21 1.77
N LEU A 5 -13.63 -10.32 0.88
CA LEU A 5 -15.00 -10.73 1.16
C LEU A 5 -15.36 -11.98 0.35
N ASP A 6 -16.13 -12.86 0.95
CA ASP A 6 -16.73 -14.04 0.31
C ASP A 6 -18.05 -13.68 -0.38
N GLU A 7 -18.66 -14.61 -1.13
CA GLU A 7 -19.93 -14.42 -1.86
C GLU A 7 -21.11 -14.00 -0.95
N LYS A 8 -21.03 -14.33 0.33
CA LYS A 8 -22.00 -13.95 1.38
C LYS A 8 -21.62 -12.66 2.12
N GLU A 9 -20.69 -11.88 1.57
CA GLU A 9 -20.14 -10.64 2.16
C GLU A 9 -19.49 -10.84 3.54
N ASN A 10 -19.08 -12.07 3.85
CA ASN A 10 -18.33 -12.36 5.07
C ASN A 10 -16.84 -12.09 4.87
N LEU A 11 -16.17 -11.60 5.91
CA LEU A 11 -14.73 -11.33 5.87
C LEU A 11 -13.94 -12.64 5.78
N THR A 12 -13.18 -12.80 4.69
CA THR A 12 -12.31 -13.96 4.50
C THR A 12 -11.15 -13.94 5.50
N ASN A 13 -10.44 -15.06 5.66
CA ASN A 13 -9.22 -15.07 6.49
C ASN A 13 -8.18 -14.07 5.98
N LEU A 14 -8.08 -13.90 4.65
CA LEU A 14 -7.26 -12.86 4.04
C LEU A 14 -7.76 -11.47 4.45
N GLY A 15 -9.07 -11.21 4.35
CA GLY A 15 -9.69 -9.96 4.76
C GLY A 15 -9.45 -9.61 6.23
N LYS A 16 -9.46 -10.61 7.13
CA LYS A 16 -9.11 -10.42 8.55
C LYS A 16 -7.68 -9.93 8.72
N TYR A 17 -6.71 -10.56 8.05
CA TYR A 17 -5.32 -10.07 8.09
C TYR A 17 -5.21 -8.68 7.49
N LEU A 18 -5.84 -8.41 6.35
CA LEU A 18 -5.84 -7.08 5.73
C LEU A 18 -6.41 -6.00 6.65
N SER A 19 -7.48 -6.31 7.41
CA SER A 19 -8.07 -5.36 8.36
C SER A 19 -7.16 -4.97 9.53
N MET A 20 -6.13 -5.77 9.82
CA MET A 20 -5.14 -5.45 10.85
C MET A 20 -4.03 -4.52 10.34
N LEU A 21 -3.87 -4.37 9.02
CA LEU A 21 -2.86 -3.47 8.45
C LEU A 21 -3.48 -2.08 8.16
N SER A 22 -2.76 -1.02 8.52
CA SER A 22 -3.14 0.38 8.23
C SER A 22 -2.74 0.86 6.82
N VAL A 23 -2.64 -0.05 5.86
CA VAL A 23 -2.25 0.25 4.48
C VAL A 23 -3.41 0.00 3.53
N ASP A 24 -3.32 0.54 2.31
CA ASP A 24 -4.30 0.21 1.27
C ASP A 24 -4.41 -1.32 1.10
N PRO A 25 -5.63 -1.87 1.03
CA PRO A 25 -5.83 -3.32 1.01
C PRO A 25 -5.17 -4.02 -0.20
N LYS A 26 -4.90 -3.32 -1.32
CA LYS A 26 -4.09 -3.90 -2.41
C LYS A 26 -2.63 -4.08 -1.99
N LEU A 27 -2.05 -3.08 -1.35
CA LEU A 27 -0.68 -3.12 -0.85
C LEU A 27 -0.54 -4.12 0.30
N GLY A 28 -1.53 -4.19 1.18
CA GLY A 28 -1.60 -5.19 2.25
C GLY A 28 -1.59 -6.62 1.69
N LYS A 29 -2.34 -6.89 0.60
CA LYS A 29 -2.33 -8.21 -0.05
C LYS A 29 -0.96 -8.54 -0.62
N MET A 30 -0.28 -7.53 -1.17
CA MET A 30 1.08 -7.66 -1.70
C MET A 30 2.07 -8.03 -0.60
N LEU A 31 1.99 -7.39 0.58
CA LEU A 31 2.82 -7.74 1.75
C LEU A 31 2.57 -9.17 2.23
N ILE A 32 1.30 -9.58 2.34
CA ILE A 32 0.94 -10.95 2.77
C ILE A 32 1.48 -11.99 1.78
N MET A 33 1.31 -11.75 0.48
CA MET A 33 1.88 -12.62 -0.57
C MET A 33 3.41 -12.63 -0.51
N GLY A 34 4.06 -11.48 -0.30
CA GLY A 34 5.52 -11.39 -0.14
C GLY A 34 6.05 -12.23 1.02
N ALA A 35 5.32 -12.30 2.13
CA ALA A 35 5.65 -13.19 3.24
C ALA A 35 5.52 -14.67 2.86
N VAL A 36 4.45 -15.07 2.16
CA VAL A 36 4.22 -16.46 1.69
C VAL A 36 5.32 -16.91 0.74
N TYR A 37 5.73 -16.06 -0.22
CA TYR A 37 6.79 -16.35 -1.18
C TYR A 37 8.20 -16.13 -0.65
N ARG A 38 8.36 -15.77 0.64
CA ARG A 38 9.64 -15.44 1.27
C ARG A 38 10.42 -14.31 0.59
N CYS A 39 9.72 -13.39 -0.08
CA CYS A 39 10.26 -12.20 -0.71
C CYS A 39 9.75 -10.91 -0.04
N LEU A 40 9.52 -10.95 1.29
CA LEU A 40 8.97 -9.83 2.03
C LEU A 40 9.84 -8.58 1.96
N HIS A 41 11.18 -8.73 1.99
CA HIS A 41 12.10 -7.60 2.03
C HIS A 41 11.97 -6.66 0.80
N PRO A 42 12.09 -7.13 -0.45
CA PRO A 42 11.90 -6.26 -1.62
C PRO A 42 10.45 -5.75 -1.75
N ILE A 43 9.46 -6.57 -1.39
CA ILE A 43 8.05 -6.17 -1.46
C ILE A 43 7.75 -5.05 -0.46
N LEU A 44 8.34 -5.12 0.74
CA LEU A 44 8.20 -4.07 1.75
C LEU A 44 8.77 -2.74 1.22
N THR A 45 9.95 -2.75 0.59
CA THR A 45 10.52 -1.55 -0.03
C THR A 45 9.57 -0.93 -1.06
N VAL A 46 9.00 -1.75 -1.95
CA VAL A 46 8.05 -1.28 -2.98
C VAL A 46 6.78 -0.73 -2.34
N VAL A 47 6.20 -1.46 -1.38
CA VAL A 47 4.97 -1.02 -0.69
C VAL A 47 5.21 0.27 0.08
N SER A 48 6.34 0.42 0.77
CA SER A 48 6.70 1.66 1.47
C SER A 48 6.82 2.84 0.51
N ALA A 49 7.47 2.67 -0.64
CA ALA A 49 7.59 3.71 -1.66
C ALA A 49 6.23 4.13 -2.24
N LEU A 50 5.30 3.18 -2.41
CA LEU A 50 3.95 3.44 -2.91
C LEU A 50 2.98 3.96 -1.84
N SER A 51 3.29 3.76 -0.55
CA SER A 51 2.44 4.18 0.57
C SER A 51 2.63 5.66 0.92
N VAL A 52 3.72 6.27 0.47
CA VAL A 52 3.99 7.70 0.66
C VAL A 52 3.57 8.49 -0.58
N LEU A 53 3.16 9.74 -0.38
CA LEU A 53 3.06 10.69 -1.50
C LEU A 53 4.46 10.86 -2.11
N ASP A 54 4.53 10.95 -3.43
CA ASP A 54 5.78 11.01 -4.20
C ASP A 54 6.81 11.95 -3.51
N PRO A 55 7.93 11.42 -3.01
CA PRO A 55 8.85 12.19 -2.17
C PRO A 55 9.55 13.31 -2.94
N PHE A 56 9.45 13.30 -4.27
CA PHE A 56 9.97 14.34 -5.15
C PHE A 56 8.91 15.37 -5.55
N LEU A 57 7.64 15.15 -5.22
CA LEU A 57 6.63 16.21 -5.29
C LEU A 57 6.86 17.17 -4.13
N LEU A 58 7.30 18.40 -4.47
CA LEU A 58 7.29 19.50 -3.51
C LEU A 58 5.86 19.68 -2.94
N PRO A 59 5.71 19.94 -1.63
CA PRO A 59 4.44 20.41 -1.08
C PRO A 59 3.96 21.58 -1.94
N GLN A 60 2.67 21.61 -2.27
CA GLN A 60 2.12 22.56 -3.24
C GLN A 60 2.48 24.02 -2.90
N ASP A 61 2.67 24.32 -1.61
CA ASP A 61 3.14 25.61 -1.09
C ASP A 61 4.51 26.08 -1.64
N LYS A 62 5.35 25.20 -2.19
CA LYS A 62 6.68 25.54 -2.71
C LYS A 62 6.80 25.46 -4.23
N LYS A 63 5.72 25.12 -4.94
CA LYS A 63 5.76 25.06 -6.41
C LYS A 63 5.81 26.45 -7.06
N ASP A 64 5.22 27.45 -6.42
CA ASP A 64 5.19 28.81 -6.96
C ASP A 64 6.53 29.55 -6.80
N GLU A 65 7.33 29.26 -5.76
CA GLU A 65 8.64 29.92 -5.54
C GLU A 65 9.74 29.50 -6.55
N LEU A 66 9.62 28.34 -7.19
CA LEU A 66 10.64 27.82 -8.11
C LEU A 66 10.34 28.11 -9.59
N ALA A 67 9.08 28.44 -9.93
CA ALA A 67 8.70 28.82 -11.29
C ALA A 67 9.01 30.29 -11.62
N GLU A 68 9.40 31.10 -10.61
CA GLU A 68 9.72 32.53 -10.78
C GLU A 68 11.24 32.81 -10.89
N LYS A 69 12.11 31.79 -11.02
CA LYS A 69 13.55 32.01 -11.21
C LYS A 69 14.13 31.40 -12.49
#